data_AF-A0A2G2UUN3-F1
#
_entry.id   AF-A0A2G2UUN3-F1
#
_cell.length_a   1.000
_cell.length_b   1.000
_cell.length_c   1.000
_cell.angle_alpha   90.00
_cell.angle_beta   90.00
_cell.angle_gamma   90.00
#
_symmetry.space_group_name_H-M   'P 1'
#
loop_
_entity.id
_entity.type
_entity.pdbx_description
1 polymer ?
#
loop_
_entity_poly.entity_id
_entity_poly.type
_entity_poly.pdbx_seq_one_letter_code
_entity_poly.pdbx_strand_id
1 'polypeptide(L)'
;MRYSKSVLKEVVVLSQKAVEELGVYLVSFDRPGYGKSDPHPKRSFRTLALDVEELADQLELGAKFYVMGYSLGGQLVWGCLKYIPQR
;
A
#
# COMPACT_ATOMS: atom_id res chain seq x y z
N MET A 1 -12.69 -2.00 -4.26
CA MET A 1 -12.55 -1.02 -3.14
C MET A 1 -12.40 0.39 -3.73
N ARG A 2 -13.03 1.45 -3.19
CA ARG A 2 -12.86 2.82 -3.76
C ARG A 2 -11.64 3.50 -3.15
N TYR A 3 -10.53 3.52 -3.87
CA TYR A 3 -9.34 4.27 -3.45
C TYR A 3 -9.43 5.70 -3.97
N SER A 4 -9.45 6.67 -3.06
CA SER A 4 -9.29 8.08 -3.40
C SER A 4 -7.82 8.34 -3.71
N LYS A 5 -7.50 8.90 -4.90
CA LYS A 5 -6.20 9.50 -5.18
C LYS A 5 -6.02 10.70 -4.25
N SER A 6 -5.50 10.46 -3.06
CA SER A 6 -5.14 11.51 -2.12
C SER A 6 -3.66 11.31 -1.81
N VAL A 7 -2.83 12.22 -2.31
CA VAL A 7 -1.43 12.33 -1.89
C VAL A 7 -1.46 12.82 -0.44
N LEU A 8 -1.55 11.89 0.51
CA LEU A 8 -1.51 12.22 1.93
C LEU A 8 -0.05 12.54 2.30
N LYS A 9 0.14 13.75 2.81
CA LYS A 9 1.43 14.34 3.19
C LYS A 9 2.10 13.68 4.40
N GLU A 10 1.51 12.65 4.97
CA GLU A 10 1.93 12.13 6.28
C GLU A 10 1.93 10.60 6.23
N VAL A 11 3.13 10.03 6.33
CA VAL A 11 3.50 8.74 6.98
C VAL A 11 4.94 8.36 6.63
N VAL A 12 5.56 9.00 5.63
CA VAL A 12 7.03 9.11 5.50
C VAL A 12 7.33 10.59 5.22
N VAL A 13 8.10 11.26 6.08
CA VAL A 13 8.58 12.62 5.78
C VAL A 13 9.72 12.52 4.77
N LEU A 14 9.42 12.09 3.55
CA LEU A 14 10.27 12.41 2.41
C LEU A 14 9.87 13.82 1.98
N SER A 15 10.86 14.70 1.83
CA SER A 15 10.58 15.99 1.23
C SER A 15 10.07 15.74 -0.20
N GLN A 16 9.14 16.57 -0.65
CA GLN A 16 8.67 16.54 -2.04
C GLN A 16 9.86 16.58 -3.02
N LYS A 17 10.87 17.38 -2.69
CA LYS A 17 12.15 17.43 -3.42
C LYS A 17 12.85 16.08 -3.51
N ALA A 18 12.96 15.33 -2.41
CA ALA A 18 13.60 14.01 -2.42
C ALA A 18 12.81 12.99 -3.26
N VAL A 19 11.47 13.05 -3.23
CA VAL A 19 10.60 12.19 -4.05
C VAL A 19 10.85 12.46 -5.54
N GLU A 20 10.93 13.74 -5.92
CA GLU A 20 11.18 14.18 -7.29
C GLU A 20 12.59 13.83 -7.75
N GLU A 21 13.62 14.10 -6.94
CA GLU A 21 15.02 13.79 -7.26
C GLU A 21 15.29 12.30 -7.43
N LEU A 22 14.61 11.46 -6.63
CA LEU A 22 14.74 9.99 -6.72
C LEU A 22 13.82 9.39 -7.79
N GLY A 23 12.90 10.17 -8.37
CA GLY A 23 11.92 9.69 -9.34
C GLY A 23 10.99 8.61 -8.76
N VAL A 24 10.71 8.64 -7.46
CA VAL A 24 9.90 7.62 -6.78
C VAL A 24 8.42 8.02 -6.76
N TYR A 25 7.55 7.04 -6.99
CA TYR A 25 6.11 7.20 -6.80
C TYR A 25 5.69 6.50 -5.51
N LEU A 26 5.28 7.28 -4.50
CA LEU A 26 4.88 6.76 -3.21
C LEU A 26 3.35 6.66 -3.11
N VAL A 27 2.87 5.48 -2.75
CA VAL A 27 1.45 5.21 -2.50
C VAL A 27 1.28 4.76 -1.05
N SER A 28 0.38 5.42 -0.34
CA SER A 28 -0.12 4.97 0.97
C SER A 28 -1.64 4.80 0.90
N PHE A 29 -2.17 3.89 1.71
CA PHE A 29 -3.60 3.62 1.76
C PHE A 29 -4.02 3.25 3.19
N ASP A 30 -5.28 3.54 3.49
CA ASP A 30 -5.90 3.13 4.75
C ASP A 30 -6.19 1.63 4.72
N ARG A 31 -5.84 0.91 5.80
CA ARG A 31 -6.19 -0.51 5.93
C ARG A 31 -7.71 -0.66 6.12
N PRO A 32 -8.30 -1.81 5.76
CA PRO A 32 -9.73 -2.05 5.99
C PRO A 32 -10.15 -1.75 7.44
N GLY A 33 -11.15 -0.89 7.60
CA GLY A 33 -11.65 -0.43 8.90
C GLY A 33 -10.85 0.71 9.57
N TYR A 34 -9.88 1.30 8.87
CA TYR A 34 -9.14 2.49 9.31
C TYR A 34 -9.43 3.67 8.37
N GLY A 35 -9.31 4.89 8.90
CA GLY A 35 -9.43 6.12 8.12
C GLY A 35 -10.72 6.16 7.29
N LYS A 36 -10.57 6.19 5.96
CA LYS A 36 -11.70 6.21 5.00
C LYS A 36 -11.96 4.85 4.33
N SER A 37 -11.26 3.80 4.73
CA SER A 37 -11.46 2.46 4.15
C SER A 37 -12.57 1.69 4.85
N ASP A 38 -13.48 1.14 4.05
CA ASP A 38 -14.55 0.28 4.54
C ASP A 38 -13.99 -0.91 5.35
N PRO A 39 -14.69 -1.36 6.41
CA PRO A 39 -14.29 -2.55 7.14
C PRO A 39 -14.43 -3.80 6.26
N HIS A 40 -13.47 -4.73 6.39
CA HIS A 40 -13.56 -6.06 5.78
C HIS A 40 -13.79 -7.12 6.87
N PRO A 41 -15.03 -7.65 7.03
CA PRO A 41 -15.38 -8.55 8.14
C PRO A 41 -14.58 -9.87 8.16
N LYS A 42 -14.07 -10.32 7.00
CA LYS A 42 -13.27 -11.54 6.86
C LYS A 42 -11.79 -11.21 6.63
N ARG A 43 -11.31 -10.07 7.13
CA ARG A 43 -9.91 -9.66 6.92
C ARG A 43 -8.93 -10.73 7.40
N SER A 44 -7.90 -10.93 6.60
CA SER A 44 -6.72 -11.71 6.94
C SER A 44 -5.50 -11.07 6.30
N PHE A 45 -4.30 -11.53 6.65
CA PHE A 45 -3.08 -11.09 5.94
C PHE A 45 -3.12 -11.43 4.45
N ARG A 46 -3.82 -12.50 4.06
CA ARG A 46 -3.99 -12.86 2.64
C ARG A 46 -4.90 -11.88 1.92
N THR A 47 -6.07 -11.57 2.47
CA THR A 47 -6.99 -10.62 1.83
C THR A 47 -6.37 -9.23 1.73
N LEU A 48 -5.66 -8.79 2.78
CA LEU A 48 -4.97 -7.50 2.74
C LEU A 48 -3.87 -7.45 1.69
N ALA A 49 -3.12 -8.54 1.48
CA ALA A 49 -2.14 -8.63 0.40
C ALA A 49 -2.81 -8.55 -0.99
N LEU A 50 -3.96 -9.22 -1.17
CA LEU A 50 -4.74 -9.13 -2.40
C LEU A 50 -5.31 -7.73 -2.64
N ASP A 51 -5.70 -7.01 -1.58
CA ASP A 51 -6.10 -5.59 -1.69
C ASP A 51 -4.93 -4.73 -2.21
N VAL A 52 -3.69 -5.03 -1.81
CA VAL A 52 -2.48 -4.35 -2.34
C VAL A 52 -2.24 -4.69 -3.81
N GLU A 53 -2.43 -5.95 -4.20
CA GLU A 53 -2.32 -6.39 -5.58
C GLU A 53 -3.37 -5.68 -6.47
N GLU A 54 -4.63 -5.67 -6.05
CA GLU A 54 -5.73 -4.97 -6.74
C GLU A 54 -5.43 -3.47 -6.85
N LEU A 55 -4.96 -2.84 -5.77
CA LEU A 55 -4.59 -1.43 -5.78
C LEU A 55 -3.44 -1.15 -6.74
N ALA A 56 -2.41 -1.99 -6.76
CA ALA A 56 -1.28 -1.84 -7.66
C ALA A 56 -1.69 -1.98 -9.13
N ASP A 57 -2.63 -2.88 -9.43
CA ASP A 57 -3.21 -3.03 -10.78
C ASP A 57 -4.04 -1.80 -11.18
N GLN A 58 -4.89 -1.31 -10.28
CA GLN A 58 -5.71 -0.10 -10.50
C GLN A 58 -4.86 1.17 -10.71
N LEU A 59 -3.67 1.22 -10.12
CA LEU A 59 -2.72 2.32 -10.27
C LEU A 59 -1.69 2.08 -11.37
N GLU A 60 -1.74 0.94 -12.06
CA GLU A 60 -0.82 0.56 -13.13
C GLU A 60 0.66 0.62 -12.69
N LEU A 61 0.98 0.16 -11.47
CA LEU A 61 2.34 0.20 -10.91
C LEU A 61 3.33 -0.77 -11.59
N GLY A 62 2.87 -1.51 -12.60
CA GLY A 62 3.64 -2.51 -13.31
C GLY A 62 3.65 -3.87 -12.63
N ALA A 63 4.50 -4.75 -13.16
CA ALA A 63 4.56 -6.15 -12.74
C ALA A 63 5.14 -6.34 -11.33
N LYS A 64 6.05 -5.44 -10.91
CA LYS A 64 6.70 -5.50 -9.60
C LYS A 64 6.77 -4.14 -8.93
N PHE A 65 6.69 -4.12 -7.62
CA PHE A 65 6.81 -2.90 -6.83
C PHE A 65 7.45 -3.16 -5.46
N TYR A 66 7.88 -2.09 -4.80
CA TYR A 66 8.44 -2.19 -3.45
C TYR A 66 7.34 -1.99 -2.41
N VAL A 67 7.38 -2.81 -1.36
CA VAL A 67 6.54 -2.65 -0.17
C VAL A 67 7.41 -2.30 1.03
N MET A 68 6.94 -1.35 1.83
CA MET A 68 7.60 -0.93 3.05
C MET A 68 6.59 -0.83 4.20
N GLY A 69 7.03 -1.10 5.42
CA GLY A 69 6.16 -1.12 6.59
C GLY A 69 6.94 -0.81 7.86
N TYR A 70 6.36 0.07 8.68
CA TYR A 70 6.90 0.41 10.00
C TYR A 70 5.97 -0.13 11.09
N SER A 71 6.55 -0.70 12.16
CA SER A 71 5.79 -1.29 13.27
C SER A 71 4.76 -2.32 12.77
N LEU A 72 3.47 -2.14 13.05
CA LEU A 72 2.39 -3.01 12.55
C LEU A 72 2.33 -3.07 11.01
N GLY A 73 2.89 -2.09 10.31
CA GLY A 73 3.06 -2.15 8.85
C GLY A 73 3.93 -3.32 8.39
N GLY A 74 4.83 -3.84 9.24
CA GLY A 74 5.63 -5.03 8.91
C GLY A 74 4.79 -6.29 8.69
N GLN A 75 3.62 -6.40 9.34
CA GLN A 75 2.70 -7.52 9.13
C GLN A 75 2.07 -7.48 7.73
N LEU A 76 1.84 -6.27 7.19
CA LEU A 76 1.35 -6.07 5.84
C LEU A 76 2.43 -6.48 4.83
N VAL A 77 3.67 -6.01 5.03
CA VAL A 77 4.82 -6.40 4.18
C VAL A 77 4.98 -7.92 4.14
N TRP A 78 4.96 -8.58 5.30
CA TRP A 78 5.04 -10.04 5.35
C TRP A 78 3.88 -10.73 4.63
N GLY A 79 2.66 -10.17 4.73
CA GLY A 79 1.50 -10.64 3.97
C GLY A 79 1.75 -10.60 2.46
N CYS A 80 2.26 -9.48 1.95
CA CYS A 80 2.59 -9.33 0.53
C CYS A 80 3.64 -10.36 0.09
N LEU A 81 4.76 -10.44 0.81
CA LEU A 81 5.84 -11.39 0.50
C LEU A 81 5.38 -12.84 0.53
N LYS A 82 4.42 -13.19 1.40
CA LYS A 82 3.90 -14.56 1.52
C LYS A 82 2.87 -14.92 0.46
N TYR A 83 1.96 -14.00 0.12
CA TYR A 83 0.77 -14.32 -0.66
C TYR A 83 0.78 -13.80 -2.10
N ILE A 84 1.58 -12.78 -2.39
CA ILE A 84 1.77 -12.23 -3.75
C ILE A 84 3.27 -12.05 -4.09
N PRO A 85 4.14 -13.06 -3.87
CA PRO A 85 5.59 -12.91 -4.06
C PRO A 85 6.03 -12.58 -5.50
N GLN A 86 5.13 -12.76 -6.46
CA GLN A 86 5.35 -12.39 -7.87
C GLN A 86 5.31 -10.87 -8.11
N ARG A 87 4.66 -10.12 -7.22
CA ARG A 87 4.49 -8.66 -7.26
C ARG A 87 5.57 -7.98 -6.41
#